data_AF-A0A8J4M509-F1
#
_entry.id   AF-A0A8J4M509-F1
#
_cell.length_a   1.000
_cell.length_b   1.000
_cell.length_c   1.000
_cell.angle_alpha   90.00
_cell.angle_beta   90.00
_cell.angle_gamma   90.00
#
_symmetry.space_group_name_H-M   'P 1'
#
loop_
_entity.id
_entity.type
_entity.pdbx_description
1 polymer ?
#
loop_
_entity_poly.entity_id
_entity_poly.type
_entity_poly.pdbx_seq_one_letter_code
_entity_poly.pdbx_strand_id
1 'polypeptide(L)'
;MSLIRNEHRAERARQRPSLHEIRATPQTVHWGYFSPSLAPVLRVASGDIIRAEAVTHHAGDAPELMMDEGVAAIFAGVPVEDRNPG
;
A
#
# COMPACT_ATOMS: atom_id res chain seq x y z
N MET A 1 -5.65 -23.86 26.77
CA MET A 1 -4.76 -24.59 25.82
C MET A 1 -4.32 -23.59 24.75
N SER A 2 -3.06 -23.16 24.78
CA SER A 2 -2.55 -22.18 23.80
C SER A 2 -2.39 -22.85 22.44
N LEU A 3 -3.07 -22.32 21.41
CA LEU A 3 -2.97 -22.78 20.02
C LEU A 3 -1.66 -22.35 19.34
N ILE A 4 -0.82 -21.56 20.01
CA ILE A 4 0.48 -21.15 19.48
C ILE A 4 1.50 -22.21 19.87
N ARG A 5 1.89 -23.05 18.90
CA ARG A 5 3.01 -23.98 19.05
C ARG A 5 4.28 -23.17 19.35
N ASN A 6 5.00 -23.53 20.42
CA ASN A 6 6.18 -22.81 20.92
C ASN A 6 7.28 -22.61 19.86
N GLU A 7 7.36 -23.51 18.89
CA GLU A 7 8.24 -23.44 17.72
C GLU A 7 8.04 -22.17 16.88
N HIS A 8 6.80 -21.73 16.63
CA HIS A 8 6.52 -20.50 15.87
C HIS A 8 6.98 -19.23 16.60
N ARG A 9 6.99 -19.25 17.94
CA ARG A 9 7.50 -18.15 18.76
C ARG A 9 9.03 -18.06 18.67
N ALA A 10 9.71 -19.21 18.70
CA ALA A 10 11.17 -19.27 18.57
C ALA A 10 11.65 -18.84 17.17
N GLU A 11 10.92 -19.23 16.10
CA GLU A 11 11.19 -18.82 14.72
C GLU A 11 11.08 -17.28 14.55
N ARG A 12 9.98 -16.69 15.04
CA ARG A 12 9.76 -15.23 15.00
C ARG A 12 10.81 -14.45 15.78
N ALA A 13 11.32 -15.00 16.89
CA ALA A 13 12.36 -14.34 17.68
C ALA A 13 13.74 -14.34 17.00
N ARG A 14 13.99 -15.28 16.07
CA ARG A 14 15.24 -15.35 15.28
C ARG A 14 15.18 -14.53 14.01
N GLN A 15 14.00 -14.38 13.42
CA GLN A 15 13.80 -13.54 12.24
C GLN A 15 13.95 -12.07 12.62
N ARG A 16 14.90 -11.39 11.97
CA ARG A 16 14.93 -9.94 11.94
C ARG A 16 13.98 -9.50 10.83
N PRO A 17 12.87 -8.81 11.13
CA PRO A 17 11.95 -8.31 10.11
C PRO A 17 12.68 -7.45 9.08
N SER A 18 12.44 -7.71 7.80
CA SER A 18 12.85 -6.77 6.76
C SER A 18 11.87 -5.60 6.73
N LEU A 19 12.38 -4.39 6.47
CA LEU A 19 11.55 -3.23 6.17
C LEU A 19 11.42 -3.09 4.66
N HIS A 20 10.18 -3.04 4.18
CA HIS A 20 9.83 -2.79 2.79
C HIS A 20 9.14 -1.44 2.65
N GLU A 21 9.40 -0.74 1.55
CA GLU A 21 8.76 0.55 1.25
C GLU A 21 7.89 0.43 0.00
N ILE A 22 6.66 0.93 0.08
CA ILE A 22 5.76 1.09 -1.07
C ILE A 22 5.45 2.58 -1.18
N ARG A 23 5.95 3.21 -2.23
CA ARG A 23 5.63 4.59 -2.58
C ARG A 23 4.27 4.64 -3.25
N ALA A 24 3.54 5.74 -3.06
CA ALA A 24 2.30 5.96 -3.78
C ALA A 24 2.63 6.47 -5.20
N THR A 25 2.40 5.64 -6.22
CA THR A 25 2.60 5.97 -7.63
C THR A 25 1.44 5.41 -8.45
N PRO A 26 1.24 5.85 -9.71
CA PRO A 26 0.21 5.27 -10.57
C PRO A 26 0.26 3.75 -10.72
N GLN A 27 1.43 3.12 -10.50
CA GLN A 27 1.63 1.68 -10.63
C GLN A 27 1.32 0.90 -9.34
N THR A 28 1.23 1.59 -8.20
CA THR A 28 1.06 0.97 -6.88
C THR A 28 -0.27 1.29 -6.22
N VAL A 29 -1.07 2.17 -6.82
CA VAL A 29 -2.38 2.57 -6.32
C VAL A 29 -3.50 2.09 -7.24
N HIS A 30 -4.65 1.82 -6.63
CA HIS A 30 -5.94 1.67 -7.31
C HIS A 30 -6.94 2.57 -6.60
N TRP A 31 -7.92 3.10 -7.34
CA TRP A 31 -8.79 4.14 -6.82
C TRP A 31 -10.24 3.65 -6.73
N GLY A 32 -10.71 3.45 -5.50
CA GLY A 32 -12.12 3.24 -5.21
C GLY A 32 -12.65 1.82 -5.45
N TYR A 33 -11.79 0.79 -5.45
CA TYR A 33 -12.20 -0.60 -5.54
C TYR A 33 -11.16 -1.58 -4.96
N PHE A 34 -11.62 -2.81 -4.69
CA PHE A 34 -10.78 -3.98 -4.42
C PHE A 34 -11.04 -5.04 -5.50
N SER A 35 -10.00 -5.70 -5.99
CA SER A 35 -10.15 -6.81 -6.93
C SER A 35 -9.10 -7.90 -6.72
N PRO A 36 -9.50 -9.18 -6.63
CA PRO A 36 -8.57 -10.31 -6.52
C PRO A 36 -7.84 -10.61 -7.84
N SER A 37 -8.28 -10.04 -8.97
CA SER A 37 -7.63 -10.23 -10.27
C SER A 37 -6.41 -9.34 -10.47
N LEU A 38 -6.19 -8.33 -9.60
CA LEU A 38 -5.03 -7.46 -9.68
C LEU A 38 -3.74 -8.19 -9.27
N ALA A 39 -2.66 -7.90 -10.00
CA ALA A 39 -1.34 -8.37 -9.60
C ALA A 39 -0.91 -7.68 -8.30
N PRO A 40 -0.30 -8.41 -7.34
CA PRO A 40 0.22 -7.79 -6.13
C PRO A 40 1.44 -6.92 -6.46
N VAL A 41 1.53 -5.74 -5.82
CA VAL A 41 2.68 -4.84 -5.94
C VAL A 41 3.91 -5.35 -5.18
N LEU A 42 3.71 -6.21 -4.16
CA LEU A 42 4.76 -6.79 -3.34
C LEU A 42 4.30 -8.11 -2.69
N ARG A 43 5.22 -9.07 -2.50
CA ARG A 43 5.03 -10.26 -1.67
C ARG A 43 6.12 -10.30 -0.60
N VAL A 44 5.74 -10.42 0.67
CA VAL A 44 6.68 -10.37 1.81
C VAL A 44 6.59 -11.61 2.69
N ALA A 45 7.62 -11.85 3.51
CA ALA A 45 7.58 -12.92 4.50
C ALA A 45 6.70 -12.51 5.70
N SER A 46 6.05 -13.49 6.33
CA SER A 46 5.28 -13.24 7.56
C SER A 46 6.21 -12.69 8.65
N GLY A 47 5.90 -11.51 9.17
CA GLY A 47 6.67 -10.84 10.21
C GLY A 47 7.49 -9.66 9.71
N ASP A 48 7.64 -9.49 8.39
CA ASP A 48 8.20 -8.27 7.80
C ASP A 48 7.32 -7.04 8.04
N ILE A 49 7.93 -5.86 7.93
CA ILE A 49 7.28 -4.56 8.14
C ILE A 49 7.17 -3.84 6.79
N ILE A 50 6.02 -3.21 6.54
CA ILE A 50 5.78 -2.42 5.33
C ILE A 50 5.53 -0.96 5.73
N ARG A 51 6.30 -0.04 5.15
CA ARG A 51 5.96 1.39 5.10
C ARG A 51 5.28 1.67 3.77
N ALA A 52 3.95 1.79 3.79
CA ALA A 52 3.16 2.14 2.61
C ALA A 52 2.72 3.60 2.68
N GLU A 53 2.95 4.34 1.59
CA GLU A 53 2.39 5.67 1.42
C GLU A 53 0.94 5.56 0.94
N ALA A 54 0.09 6.42 1.50
CA ALA A 54 -1.32 6.52 1.13
C ALA A 54 -1.63 7.98 0.80
N VAL A 55 -2.55 8.17 -0.14
CA VAL A 55 -2.93 9.49 -0.65
C VAL A 55 -4.43 9.68 -0.47
N THR A 56 -4.83 10.87 -0.02
CA THR A 56 -6.25 11.22 0.04
C THR A 56 -6.78 11.52 -1.35
N HIS A 57 -7.93 10.95 -1.70
CA HIS A 57 -8.58 11.20 -2.99
C HIS A 57 -9.08 12.66 -3.11
N HIS A 58 -9.25 13.35 -1.98
CA HIS A 58 -9.62 14.77 -1.90
C HIS A 58 -8.46 15.74 -2.15
N ALA A 59 -7.24 15.27 -2.45
CA ALA A 59 -6.13 16.18 -2.77
C ALA A 59 -6.42 17.07 -4.00
N GLY A 60 -7.37 16.67 -4.85
CA GLY A 60 -7.90 17.46 -5.96
C GLY A 60 -8.68 18.71 -5.55
N ASP A 61 -9.10 18.83 -4.30
CA ASP A 61 -9.92 19.96 -3.83
C ASP A 61 -9.10 21.25 -3.65
N ALA A 62 -7.79 21.13 -3.43
CA ALA A 62 -6.83 22.25 -3.32
C ALA A 62 -5.44 21.81 -3.81
N PRO A 63 -5.26 21.59 -5.13
CA PRO A 63 -4.07 20.94 -5.68
C PRO A 63 -2.77 21.68 -5.37
N GLU A 64 -2.80 23.01 -5.31
CA GLU A 64 -1.66 23.87 -4.98
C GLU A 64 -1.18 23.76 -3.52
N LEU A 65 -2.01 23.20 -2.63
CA LEU A 65 -1.68 22.97 -1.22
C LEU A 65 -1.48 21.49 -0.89
N MET A 66 -2.14 20.61 -1.64
CA MET A 66 -2.27 19.19 -1.30
C MET A 66 -1.54 18.25 -2.25
N MET A 67 -1.00 18.73 -3.38
CA MET A 67 -0.25 17.90 -4.32
C MET A 67 1.22 18.29 -4.36
N ASP A 68 2.07 17.31 -4.08
CA ASP A 68 3.44 17.28 -4.59
C ASP A 68 3.47 16.62 -5.98
N GLU A 69 4.67 16.46 -6.55
CA GLU A 69 4.84 15.81 -7.87
C GLU A 69 4.32 14.37 -7.89
N GLY A 70 4.41 13.63 -6.78
CA GLY A 70 3.95 12.25 -6.68
C GLY A 70 2.43 12.14 -6.69
N VAL A 71 1.77 12.99 -5.89
CA VAL A 71 0.31 13.07 -5.89
C VAL A 71 -0.20 13.56 -7.25
N ALA A 72 0.42 14.59 -7.83
CA ALA A 72 0.07 15.07 -9.16
C ALA A 72 0.22 13.97 -10.23
N ALA A 73 1.26 13.14 -10.15
CA ALA A 73 1.45 12.01 -11.04
C ALA A 73 0.34 10.95 -10.89
N ILE A 74 -0.15 10.69 -9.68
CA ILE A 74 -1.31 9.79 -9.45
C ILE A 74 -2.56 10.36 -10.12
N PHE A 75 -2.86 11.64 -9.89
CA PHE A 75 -4.01 12.31 -10.50
C PHE A 75 -3.90 12.42 -12.03
N ALA A 76 -2.70 12.45 -12.60
CA ALA A 76 -2.51 12.43 -14.05
C ALA A 76 -2.56 11.00 -14.63
N GLY A 77 -2.05 10.01 -13.89
CA GLY A 77 -1.84 8.64 -14.37
C GLY A 77 -3.02 7.69 -14.17
N VAL A 78 -3.92 7.97 -13.22
CA VAL A 78 -5.16 7.18 -13.03
C VAL A 78 -6.29 7.81 -13.86
N PRO A 79 -6.83 7.11 -14.88
CA PRO A 79 -7.93 7.63 -15.69
C PRO A 79 -9.13 8.05 -14.84
N VAL A 80 -9.83 9.12 -15.21
CA VAL A 80 -10.94 9.66 -14.40
C VAL A 80 -12.09 8.66 -14.30
N GLU A 81 -12.35 7.93 -15.38
CA GLU A 81 -13.32 6.84 -15.47
C GLU A 81 -13.03 5.68 -14.51
N ASP A 82 -11.77 5.51 -14.10
CA ASP A 82 -11.34 4.46 -13.18
C ASP A 82 -11.34 4.92 -11.71
N ARG A 83 -11.63 6.22 -11.44
CA ARG A 83 -11.71 6.78 -10.08
C ARG A 83 -13.08 6.55 -9.49
N ASN A 84 -13.27 5.35 -8.97
CA ASN A 84 -14.52 4.93 -8.35
C ASN A 84 -14.72 5.62 -6.97
N PRO A 85 -15.97 5.73 -6.48
CA PRO A 85 -16.28 6.44 -5.23
C PRO A 85 -15.66 5.81 -3.97
N GLY A 86 -15.29 4.52 -4.02
CA GLY A 86 -14.74 3.80 -2.86
C GLY A 86 -15.79 3.36 -1.87
#